data_AF-A0A9E6W1J9-F1
#
_entry.id   AF-A0A9E6W1J9-F1
#
_cell.length_a   1.000
_cell.length_b   1.000
_cell.length_c   1.000
_cell.angle_alpha   90.00
_cell.angle_beta   90.00
_cell.angle_gamma   90.00
#
_symmetry.space_group_name_H-M   'P 1'
#
loop_
_entity.id
_entity.type
_entity.pdbx_description
1 polymer ?
#
loop_
_entity_poly.entity_id
_entity_poly.type
_entity_poly.pdbx_seq_one_letter_code
_entity_poly.pdbx_strand_id
1 'polypeptide(L)'
;MDELNARVVQVMDESGLSKTEFAAKLEVSLSQLSHISSGRNKAGIELIQRMAVAFPKYSALWILTGQGSKYQKQGMDEHTRLWLQTTEQRLRELQLDLKTLELDIKQKRNEEEL
;
A
#
# COMPACT_ATOMS: atom_id res chain seq x y z
N MET A 1 21.98 19.70 -8.49
CA MET A 1 20.79 18.85 -8.75
C MET A 1 19.67 19.37 -7.88
N ASP A 2 18.44 19.43 -8.38
CA ASP A 2 17.29 19.83 -7.57
C ASP A 2 17.08 18.85 -6.38
N GLU A 3 16.70 19.34 -5.21
CA GLU A 3 16.58 18.51 -4.01
C GLU A 3 15.48 17.45 -4.11
N LEU A 4 14.37 17.74 -4.81
CA LEU A 4 13.32 16.76 -5.06
C LEU A 4 13.85 15.63 -5.93
N ASN A 5 14.61 15.98 -6.98
CA ASN A 5 15.24 14.99 -7.83
C ASN A 5 16.23 14.12 -7.07
N ALA A 6 17.00 14.70 -6.15
CA ALA A 6 17.94 13.95 -5.31
C ALA A 6 17.20 12.91 -4.46
N ARG A 7 16.04 13.26 -3.88
CA ARG A 7 15.20 12.32 -3.12
C ARG A 7 14.57 11.25 -4.00
N VAL A 8 14.15 11.58 -5.22
CA VAL A 8 13.66 10.58 -6.20
C VAL A 8 14.74 9.57 -6.54
N VAL A 9 15.96 10.05 -6.82
CA VAL A 9 17.12 9.19 -7.10
C VAL A 9 17.47 8.34 -5.87
N GLN A 10 17.43 8.91 -4.68
CA GLN A 10 17.66 8.16 -3.45
C GLN A 10 16.65 7.01 -3.25
N VAL A 11 15.36 7.24 -3.52
CA VAL A 11 14.35 6.18 -3.45
C VAL A 11 14.60 5.10 -4.52
N MET A 12 15.02 5.50 -5.72
CA MET A 12 15.39 4.57 -6.78
C MET A 12 16.57 3.69 -6.37
N ASP A 13 17.64 4.27 -5.86
CA ASP A 13 18.84 3.53 -5.46
C ASP A 13 18.54 2.56 -4.29
N GLU A 14 17.75 3.00 -3.31
CA GLU A 14 17.35 2.16 -2.16
C GLU A 14 16.24 1.14 -2.46
N SER A 15 15.64 1.22 -3.64
CA SER A 15 14.70 0.19 -4.09
C SER A 15 15.40 -1.11 -4.49
N GLY A 16 16.70 -1.04 -4.81
CA GLY A 16 17.48 -2.16 -5.35
C GLY A 16 17.13 -2.51 -6.80
N LEU A 17 16.26 -1.73 -7.45
CA LEU A 17 15.85 -1.93 -8.85
C LEU A 17 16.81 -1.20 -9.80
N SER A 18 17.02 -1.76 -10.98
CA SER A 18 17.64 -1.02 -12.09
C SER A 18 16.75 0.16 -12.51
N LYS A 19 17.33 1.15 -13.19
CA LYS A 19 16.56 2.31 -13.71
C LYS A 19 15.39 1.87 -14.60
N THR A 20 15.56 0.81 -15.39
CA THR A 20 14.52 0.28 -16.28
C THR A 20 13.39 -0.37 -15.50
N GLU A 21 13.70 -1.19 -14.50
CA GLU A 21 12.68 -1.81 -13.63
C GLU A 21 11.95 -0.76 -12.80
N PHE A 22 12.65 0.24 -12.29
CA PHE A 22 12.05 1.36 -11.56
C PHE A 22 11.11 2.17 -12.46
N ALA A 23 11.51 2.45 -13.71
CA ALA A 23 10.68 3.11 -14.72
C ALA A 23 9.40 2.30 -14.99
N ALA A 24 9.55 1.00 -15.22
CA ALA A 24 8.44 0.10 -15.50
C ALA A 24 7.48 0.01 -14.31
N LYS A 25 7.99 -0.11 -13.07
CA LYS A 25 7.17 -0.18 -11.86
C LYS A 25 6.36 1.11 -11.60
N LEU A 26 6.90 2.26 -12.01
CA LEU A 26 6.22 3.54 -11.96
C LEU A 26 5.44 3.86 -13.24
N GLU A 27 5.45 2.98 -14.24
CA GLU A 27 4.82 3.21 -15.55
C GLU A 27 5.24 4.56 -16.17
N VAL A 28 6.50 4.94 -16.00
CA VAL A 28 7.10 6.15 -16.59
C VAL A 28 8.15 5.78 -17.62
N SER A 29 8.47 6.72 -18.52
CA SER A 29 9.53 6.47 -19.50
C SER A 29 10.92 6.50 -18.84
N LEU A 30 11.82 5.62 -19.30
CA LEU A 30 13.22 5.63 -18.87
C LEU A 30 13.92 6.97 -19.19
N SER A 31 13.52 7.62 -20.28
CA SER A 31 13.99 8.95 -20.66
C SER A 31 13.63 10.00 -19.60
N GLN A 32 12.41 10.00 -19.10
CA GLN A 32 11.96 10.90 -18.03
C GLN A 32 12.82 10.74 -16.77
N LEU A 33 13.08 9.51 -16.32
CA LEU A 33 13.96 9.26 -15.17
C LEU A 33 15.42 9.65 -15.45
N SER A 34 15.88 9.48 -16.69
CA SER A 34 17.23 9.88 -17.09
C SER A 34 17.41 11.41 -17.07
N HIS A 35 16.40 12.17 -17.49
CA HIS A 35 16.42 13.63 -17.39
C HIS A 35 16.34 14.13 -15.94
N ILE A 36 15.57 13.44 -15.09
CA ILE A 36 15.51 13.74 -13.65
C ILE A 36 16.85 13.47 -12.96
N SER A 37 17.43 12.29 -13.20
CA SER A 37 18.71 11.89 -12.60
C SER A 37 19.91 12.69 -13.11
N SER A 38 19.82 13.29 -14.31
CA SER A 38 20.83 14.25 -14.81
C SER A 38 20.56 15.70 -14.38
N GLY A 39 19.44 15.98 -13.71
CA GLY A 39 19.08 17.32 -13.23
C GLY A 39 18.56 18.27 -14.32
N ARG A 40 18.30 17.79 -15.54
CA ARG A 40 17.74 18.61 -16.63
C ARG A 40 16.28 18.97 -16.40
N ASN A 41 15.52 18.05 -15.78
CA ASN A 41 14.09 18.23 -15.51
C ASN A 41 13.80 18.00 -14.02
N LYS A 42 12.92 18.81 -13.42
CA LYS A 42 12.40 18.52 -12.09
C LYS A 42 11.36 17.40 -12.14
N ALA A 43 11.32 16.56 -11.12
CA ALA A 43 10.24 15.60 -10.92
C ALA A 43 8.90 16.34 -10.77
N GLY A 44 7.88 15.91 -11.52
CA GLY A 44 6.52 16.43 -11.43
C GLY A 44 5.67 15.67 -10.40
N ILE A 45 4.53 16.24 -10.01
CA ILE A 45 3.62 15.66 -9.01
C ILE A 45 3.15 14.23 -9.37
N GLU A 46 2.90 13.97 -10.66
CA GLU A 46 2.49 12.66 -11.17
C GLU A 46 3.52 11.57 -10.81
N LEU A 47 4.82 11.85 -11.00
CA LEU A 47 5.86 10.89 -10.63
C LEU A 47 5.83 10.60 -9.13
N ILE A 48 5.63 11.63 -8.31
CA ILE A 48 5.61 11.47 -6.86
C ILE A 48 4.37 10.68 -6.39
N GLN A 49 3.21 10.90 -7.02
CA GLN A 49 2.00 10.11 -6.75
C GLN A 49 2.23 8.63 -7.06
N ARG A 50 2.82 8.32 -8.22
CA ARG A 50 3.16 6.94 -8.59
C ARG A 50 4.17 6.32 -7.62
N MET A 51 5.16 7.09 -7.18
CA MET A 51 6.11 6.63 -6.16
C MET A 51 5.46 6.34 -4.81
N ALA A 52 4.51 7.17 -4.38
CA ALA A 52 3.79 6.97 -3.14
C ALA A 52 2.99 5.64 -3.15
N VAL A 53 2.41 5.29 -4.29
CA VAL A 53 1.68 4.02 -4.48
C VAL A 53 2.63 2.82 -4.61
N ALA A 54 3.67 2.93 -5.44
CA ALA A 54 4.57 1.82 -5.75
C ALA A 54 5.57 1.51 -4.62
N PHE A 55 5.88 2.50 -3.77
CA PHE A 55 6.83 2.40 -2.68
C PHE A 55 6.25 2.98 -1.37
N PRO A 56 5.20 2.35 -0.80
CA PRO A 56 4.48 2.87 0.37
C PRO A 56 5.34 2.91 1.64
N LYS A 57 6.53 2.31 1.64
CA LYS A 57 7.51 2.43 2.72
C LYS A 57 8.08 3.84 2.86
N TYR A 58 8.05 4.66 1.80
CA TYR A 58 8.54 6.04 1.83
C TYR A 58 7.40 7.04 2.03
N SER A 59 7.68 8.10 2.79
CA SER A 59 6.76 9.21 2.98
C SER A 59 6.74 10.11 1.74
N ALA A 60 5.58 10.23 1.10
CA ALA A 60 5.37 11.16 0.00
C ALA A 60 5.66 12.63 0.43
N LEU A 61 5.31 12.98 1.67
CA LEU A 61 5.62 14.29 2.24
C LEU A 61 7.14 14.52 2.31
N TRP A 62 7.90 13.51 2.74
CA TRP A 62 9.36 13.60 2.77
C TRP A 62 9.94 13.69 1.36
N ILE A 63 9.44 12.92 0.39
CA ILE A 63 9.90 13.02 -0.99
C ILE A 63 9.67 14.44 -1.52
N LEU A 64 8.48 15.00 -1.33
CA LEU A 64 8.13 16.34 -1.80
C LEU A 64 8.96 17.44 -1.12
N THR A 65 8.99 17.44 0.21
CA THR A 65 9.43 18.60 1.00
C THR A 65 10.81 18.42 1.64
N GLY A 66 11.32 17.20 1.72
CA GLY A 66 12.50 16.85 2.51
C GLY A 66 12.25 16.84 4.02
N GLN A 67 11.04 17.13 4.48
CA GLN A 67 10.71 17.27 5.89
C GLN A 67 10.07 15.99 6.46
N GLY A 68 10.20 15.82 7.78
CA GLY A 68 9.63 14.69 8.50
C GLY A 68 10.39 13.38 8.31
N SER A 69 9.75 12.28 8.71
CA SER A 69 10.33 10.94 8.58
C SER A 69 10.32 10.49 7.13
N LYS A 70 11.47 10.03 6.65
CA LYS A 70 11.62 9.41 5.33
C LYS A 70 10.78 8.16 5.18
N TYR A 71 10.80 7.31 6.20
CA TYR A 71 10.04 6.07 6.18
C TYR A 71 8.68 6.33 6.81
N GLN A 72 7.64 5.83 6.15
CA GLN A 72 6.34 5.64 6.78
C GLN A 72 6.58 4.69 7.96
N LYS A 73 6.06 5.03 9.15
CA LYS A 73 6.09 4.10 10.27
C LYS A 73 5.40 2.82 9.79
N GLN A 74 6.08 1.67 9.89
CA GLN A 74 5.47 0.38 9.60
C GLN A 74 4.29 0.19 10.56
N GLY A 75 3.13 0.57 10.09
CA GLY A 75 1.86 0.46 10.76
C GLY A 75 0.85 0.38 9.65
N MET A 76 0.02 -0.65 9.69
CA MET A 76 -1.11 -0.79 8.79
C MET A 76 -1.86 0.53 8.75
N ASP A 77 -2.03 1.09 7.55
CA ASP A 77 -2.73 2.37 7.39
C ASP A 77 -4.12 2.25 8.03
N GLU A 78 -4.63 3.38 8.51
CA GLU A 78 -5.87 3.40 9.28
C GLU A 78 -7.05 2.81 8.51
N HIS A 79 -7.08 3.03 7.19
CA HIS A 79 -8.10 2.47 6.32
C HIS A 79 -8.00 0.93 6.25
N THR A 80 -6.81 0.37 6.04
CA THR A 80 -6.59 -1.09 6.05
C THR A 80 -6.88 -1.70 7.41
N ARG A 81 -6.52 -1.01 8.51
CA ARG A 81 -6.83 -1.46 9.87
C ARG A 81 -8.35 -1.52 10.10
N LEU A 82 -9.07 -0.48 9.70
CA LEU A 82 -10.52 -0.40 9.84
C LEU A 82 -11.23 -1.46 9.01
N TRP A 83 -10.77 -1.68 7.78
CA TRP A 83 -11.31 -2.71 6.89
C TRP A 83 -11.13 -4.12 7.46
N LEU A 84 -9.95 -4.42 8.01
CA LEU A 84 -9.69 -5.71 8.67
C LEU A 84 -10.57 -5.90 9.89
N GLN A 85 -10.68 -4.89 10.76
CA GLN A 85 -11.55 -4.96 11.94
C GLN A 85 -13.01 -5.23 11.56
N THR A 86 -13.51 -4.55 10.53
CA THR A 86 -14.88 -4.72 10.04
C THR A 86 -15.09 -6.12 9.46
N THR A 87 -14.13 -6.61 8.68
CA THR A 87 -14.17 -7.95 8.06
C THR A 87 -14.15 -9.04 9.12
N GLU A 88 -13.30 -8.91 10.12
CA GLU A 88 -13.25 -9.86 11.24
C GLU A 88 -14.54 -9.86 12.06
N GLN A 89 -15.15 -8.69 12.29
CA GLN A 89 -16.44 -8.62 12.98
C GLN A 89 -17.53 -9.34 12.17
N ARG A 90 -17.59 -9.11 10.85
CA ARG A 90 -18.54 -9.79 9.97
C ARG A 90 -18.36 -11.30 9.98
N LEU A 91 -17.11 -11.76 9.98
CA LEU A 91 -16.79 -13.19 10.06
C LEU A 91 -17.27 -13.80 11.38
N ARG A 92 -17.07 -13.10 12.51
CA ARG A 92 -17.55 -13.54 13.83
C ARG A 92 -19.07 -13.67 13.88
N GLU A 93 -19.79 -12.69 13.31
CA GLU A 93 -21.26 -12.72 13.21
C GLU A 93 -21.73 -13.96 12.42
N LEU A 94 -21.15 -14.19 11.23
CA LEU A 94 -21.51 -15.34 10.39
C LEU A 94 -21.20 -16.68 11.05
N GLN A 95 -20.11 -16.78 11.82
CA GLN A 95 -19.76 -17.98 12.57
C GLN A 95 -20.78 -18.29 13.68
N LEU A 96 -21.32 -17.27 14.33
CA LEU A 96 -22.38 -17.44 15.33
C LEU A 96 -23.67 -17.91 14.68
N ASP A 97 -24.06 -17.30 13.58
CA ASP A 97 -25.28 -17.67 12.84
C ASP A 97 -25.22 -19.12 12.36
N LEU A 98 -24.08 -19.54 11.78
CA LEU A 98 -23.85 -20.93 11.38
C LEU A 98 -24.00 -21.89 12.56
N LYS A 99 -23.38 -21.56 13.70
CA LYS A 99 -23.46 -22.40 14.90
C LYS A 99 -24.87 -22.52 15.44
N THR A 100 -25.65 -21.44 15.42
CA THR A 100 -27.07 -21.48 15.81
C THR A 100 -27.86 -22.38 14.87
N LEU A 101 -27.66 -22.25 13.57
CA LEU A 101 -28.36 -23.07 12.57
C LEU A 101 -28.04 -24.55 12.73
N GLU A 102 -26.78 -24.90 13.00
CA GLU A 102 -26.37 -26.28 13.28
C GLU A 102 -27.07 -26.88 14.50
N LEU A 103 -27.27 -26.06 15.55
CA LEU A 103 -27.99 -26.48 16.75
C LEU A 103 -29.47 -26.71 16.46
N ASP A 104 -30.11 -25.81 15.73
CA ASP A 104 -31.53 -25.93 15.35
C ASP A 104 -31.79 -27.19 14.51
N ILE A 105 -30.91 -27.47 13.54
CA ILE A 105 -30.98 -28.69 12.72
C ILE A 105 -30.86 -29.94 13.59
N LYS A 106 -29.94 -29.93 14.56
CA LYS A 106 -29.73 -31.06 15.47
C LYS A 106 -30.94 -31.28 16.39
N GLN A 107 -31.58 -30.21 16.86
CA GLN A 107 -32.78 -30.30 17.69
C GLN A 107 -33.96 -30.87 16.90
N LYS A 108 -34.24 -30.35 15.70
CA LYS A 108 -35.32 -30.86 14.85
C LYS A 108 -35.18 -32.34 14.53
N ARG A 109 -33.95 -32.80 14.21
CA ARG A 109 -33.71 -34.23 13.93
C ARG A 109 -33.99 -35.10 15.15
N ASN A 110 -33.66 -34.64 16.36
CA ASN A 110 -33.93 -35.39 17.58
C ASN A 110 -35.43 -35.45 17.94
N GLU A 111 -36.22 -34.44 17.53
CA GLU A 111 -37.67 -34.40 17.73
C GLU A 111 -38.43 -35.31 16.75
N GLU A 112 -37.90 -35.54 15.55
CA GLU A 112 -38.49 -36.44 14.53
C GLU A 112 -38.20 -37.94 14.79
N GLU A 113 -37.22 -38.26 15.65
CA GLU A 113 -36.85 -39.64 16.02
C GLU A 113 -37.60 -40.17 17.27
N LEU A 114 -38.51 -39.39 17.87
CA LEU A 114 -39.28 -39.71 19.08
C LEU A 114 -40.77 -39.96 18.78
#